data_AF-A0A7L0JZ57-F1
#
_entry.id   AF-A0A7L0JZ57-F1
#
_cell.length_a   1.000
_cell.length_b   1.000
_cell.length_c   1.000
_cell.angle_alpha   90.00
_cell.angle_beta   90.00
_cell.angle_gamma   90.00
#
_symmetry.space_group_name_H-M   'P 1'
#
loop_
_entity.id
_entity.type
_entity.pdbx_description
1 polymer ?
#
loop_
_entity_poly.entity_id
_entity_poly.type
_entity_poly.pdbx_seq_one_letter_code
_entity_poly.pdbx_strand_id
1 'polypeptide(L)' 'GECSAFKERFLECLRASGFESGACRQRAMAYLECRMERQLMANEPLEKLGFKDLIDEKSEAKPEKL' A
#
# COMPACT_ATOMS: atom_id res chain seq x y z
N GLY A 1 0.21 -14.08 10.70
CA GLY A 1 0.22 -14.16 9.21
C GLY A 1 1.35 -13.31 8.68
N GLU A 2 1.91 -13.67 7.52
CA GLU A 2 3.18 -13.09 7.05
C GLU A 2 3.13 -11.57 6.78
N CYS A 3 1.99 -11.02 6.36
CA CYS A 3 1.79 -9.58 6.15
C CYS A 3 0.95 -8.92 7.26
N SER A 4 0.94 -9.50 8.47
CA SER A 4 0.10 -9.02 9.58
C SER A 4 0.41 -7.57 9.98
N ALA A 5 1.68 -7.19 10.08
CA ALA A 5 2.06 -5.81 10.43
C ALA A 5 1.51 -4.77 9.44
N PHE A 6 1.51 -5.06 8.14
CA PHE A 6 0.94 -4.16 7.13
C PHE A 6 -0.58 -4.12 7.20
N LYS A 7 -1.22 -5.28 7.40
CA LYS A 7 -2.66 -5.39 7.62
C LYS A 7 -3.09 -4.56 8.83
N GLU A 8 -2.38 -4.68 9.94
CA GLU A 8 -2.70 -3.96 11.18
C GLU A 8 -2.60 -2.45 10.98
N ARG A 9 -1.54 -1.96 10.34
CA ARG A 9 -1.40 -0.53 10.01
C ARG A 9 -2.52 -0.03 9.10
N PHE A 10 -2.93 -0.83 8.11
CA PHE A 10 -4.04 -0.50 7.24
C PHE A 10 -5.37 -0.43 8.01
N LEU A 11 -5.66 -1.43 8.85
CA LEU A 11 -6.86 -1.46 9.68
C LEU A 11 -6.90 -0.35 10.73
N GLU A 12 -5.76 -0.02 11.34
CA GLU A 12 -5.63 1.10 12.27
C GLU A 12 -5.98 2.42 11.57
N CYS A 13 -5.46 2.64 10.37
CA CYS A 13 -5.80 3.82 9.59
C CYS A 13 -7.29 3.88 9.27
N LEU A 14 -7.91 2.77 8.85
CA LEU A 14 -9.34 2.73 8.59
C LEU A 14 -10.14 3.10 9.84
N ARG A 15 -9.77 2.58 11.01
CA ARG A 15 -10.45 2.95 12.26
C ARG A 15 -10.28 4.44 12.58
N ALA A 16 -9.09 4.99 12.37
CA ALA A 16 -8.81 6.40 12.63
C ALA A 16 -9.49 7.34 11.61
N SER A 17 -9.68 6.90 10.37
CA SER A 17 -10.29 7.70 9.30
C SER A 17 -11.80 7.57 9.20
N GLY A 18 -12.45 6.80 10.10
CA GLY A 18 -13.88 6.53 10.01
C GLY A 18 -14.26 5.60 8.84
N PHE A 19 -13.35 4.68 8.49
CA PHE A 19 -13.43 3.72 7.39
C PHE A 19 -13.37 4.33 5.98
N GLU A 20 -12.90 5.57 5.88
CA GLU A 20 -12.58 6.21 4.62
C GLU A 20 -11.36 5.53 3.98
N SER A 21 -11.62 4.68 2.99
CA SER A 21 -10.59 3.86 2.33
C SER A 21 -9.59 4.71 1.54
N GLY A 22 -10.05 5.85 1.01
CA GLY A 22 -9.20 6.82 0.29
C GLY A 22 -8.05 7.36 1.14
N ALA A 23 -8.30 7.63 2.42
CA ALA A 23 -7.30 8.15 3.35
C ALA A 23 -6.18 7.15 3.67
N CYS A 24 -6.42 5.85 3.42
CA CYS A 24 -5.52 4.77 3.79
C CYS A 24 -4.87 4.08 2.59
N ARG A 25 -4.97 4.67 1.39
CA ARG A 25 -4.49 4.06 0.13
C ARG A 25 -3.01 3.69 0.15
N GLN A 26 -2.15 4.51 0.74
CA GLN A 26 -0.72 4.19 0.90
C GLN A 26 -0.49 2.95 1.77
N ARG A 27 -1.26 2.80 2.86
CA ARG A 27 -1.15 1.62 3.75
C ARG A 27 -1.78 0.38 3.11
N ALA A 28 -2.84 0.55 2.31
CA ALA A 28 -3.44 -0.52 1.53
C ALA A 28 -2.48 -1.04 0.45
N MET A 29 -1.81 -0.14 -0.28
CA MET A 29 -0.79 -0.45 -1.27
C MET A 29 0.33 -1.31 -0.67
N ALA A 30 0.93 -0.86 0.44
CA ALA A 30 2.00 -1.61 1.12
C ALA A 30 1.56 -3.00 1.60
N TYR A 31 0.29 -3.14 2.03
CA TYR A 31 -0.25 -4.44 2.41
C TYR A 31 -0.41 -5.38 1.20
N LEU A 32 -0.88 -4.87 0.07
CA LEU A 32 -1.03 -5.65 -1.16
C LEU A 32 0.32 -6.02 -1.76
N GLU A 33 1.29 -5.10 -1.76
CA GLU A 33 2.68 -5.37 -2.17
C GLU A 33 3.26 -6.54 -1.39
N CYS A 34 3.19 -6.53 -0.05
CA CYS A 34 3.67 -7.63 0.78
C CYS A 34 3.03 -8.97 0.40
N ARG A 35 1.72 -8.98 0.10
CA ARG A 35 1.03 -10.22 -0.28
C ARG A 35 1.46 -10.73 -1.64
N MET A 36 1.69 -9.84 -2.60
CA MET A 36 2.16 -10.23 -3.94
C MET A 36 3.62 -10.72 -3.91
N GLU A 37 4.51 -10.04 -3.18
CA GLU A 37 5.90 -10.46 -2.99
C GLU A 37 6.02 -11.85 -2.36
N ARG A 38 5.13 -12.16 -1.42
CA ARG A 38 5.08 -13.46 -0.73
C ARG A 38 4.24 -14.50 -1.45
N GLN A 39 3.76 -14.20 -2.67
CA GLN A 39 2.90 -15.08 -3.46
C GLN A 39 1.61 -15.52 -2.72
N LEU A 40 1.15 -14.70 -1.78
CA LEU A 40 -0.11 -14.85 -1.06
C LEU A 40 -1.30 -14.21 -1.80
N MET A 41 -1.02 -13.60 -2.96
CA MET A 41 -1.96 -13.01 -3.90
C MET A 41 -1.34 -13.04 -5.30
N ALA A 42 -2.19 -13.08 -6.34
CA ALA A 42 -1.73 -12.96 -7.72
C ALA A 42 -0.95 -11.65 -7.90
N ASN A 43 0.19 -11.73 -8.58
CA ASN A 43 1.02 -10.56 -8.85
C ASN A 43 0.38 -9.75 -9.99
N GLU A 44 -0.16 -8.58 -9.66
CA GLU A 44 -0.73 -7.63 -10.62
C GLU A 44 -0.05 -6.27 -10.43
N PRO A 45 0.15 -5.50 -11.52
CA PRO A 45 0.67 -4.15 -11.43
C PRO A 45 -0.21 -3.28 -10.51
N LEU A 46 0.43 -2.58 -9.58
CA LEU A 46 -0.25 -1.68 -8.62
C LEU A 46 -1.08 -0.59 -9.32
N GLU A 47 -0.67 -0.18 -10.52
CA GLU A 47 -1.44 0.74 -11.37
C GLU A 47 -2.84 0.19 -11.70
N LYS A 48 -2.94 -1.11 -12.02
CA LYS A 48 -4.22 -1.78 -12.29
C LYS A 48 -5.08 -1.96 -11.04
N LEU A 49 -4.43 -1.99 -9.87
CA LEU A 49 -5.11 -2.00 -8.57
C LEU A 49 -5.53 -0.59 -8.12
N GLY A 50 -5.37 0.41 -8.99
CA GLY A 50 -5.80 1.78 -8.74
C GLY A 50 -4.84 2.57 -7.85
N PHE A 51 -3.54 2.24 -7.85
CA PHE A 51 -2.49 2.98 -7.13
C PHE A 51 -1.55 3.76 -8.06
N LYS A 52 -1.97 4.01 -9.31
CA LYS A 52 -1.12 4.67 -10.32
C LYS A 52 -0.56 6.01 -9.83
N ASP A 53 -1.42 6.86 -9.27
CA ASP A 53 -1.06 8.15 -8.70
C ASP A 53 0.01 8.05 -7.60
N LEU A 54 -0.03 7.01 -6.76
CA LEU A 54 0.98 6.84 -5.70
C LEU A 54 2.34 6.40 -6.24
N ILE A 55 2.39 5.78 -7.42
CA ILE A 55 3.62 5.34 -8.09
C ILE A 55 4.25 6.52 -8.84
N ASP A 56 3.42 7.30 -9.51
CA ASP A 56 3.83 8.55 -10.16
C ASP A 56 4.41 9.52 -9.11
N GLU A 57 3.77 9.69 -7.95
CA GLU A 57 4.32 10.53 -6.85
C GLU A 57 5.62 9.97 -6.25
N LYS A 58 5.79 8.64 -6.20
CA LYS A 58 7.03 8.01 -5.73
C LYS A 58 8.19 8.19 -6.71
N SER A 59 7.90 8.40 -8.00
CA SER A 59 8.92 8.60 -9.04
C SER A 59 9.51 10.02 -9.01
N GLU A 60 8.81 11.00 -8.43
CA GLU A 60 9.33 12.36 -8.19
C GLU A 60 10.00 12.53 -6.82
N ALA A 61 9.82 11.58 -5.90
CA ALA A 61 10.56 11.52 -4.64
C ALA A 61 11.96 10.90 -4.86
N LYS A 62 12.90 11.71 -5.36
CA LYS A 62 14.33 11.37 -5.52
C LYS A 62 14.89 10.59 -4.31
N PRO A 63 15.72 9.55 -4.53
CA PRO A 63 16.66 9.08 -3.53
C PRO A 63 17.87 10.03 -3.50
N GLU A 64 18.04 10.80 -2.42
CA GLU A 64 19.33 11.30 -1.86
C GLU A 64 19.01 12.31 -0.76
N LYS A 65 19.11 11.96 0.52
CA LYS A 65 20.35 12.00 1.33
C LYS A 65 21.65 11.66 0.60
N LEU A 66 22.47 12.67 0.30
CA LEU A 66 23.75 12.94 0.98
C LEU A 66 24.16 14.40 0.78
#